data_AF-A0A7U2FBG7-F1
#
_entry.id   AF-A0A7U2FBG7-F1
#
_cell.length_a   1.000
_cell.length_b   1.000
_cell.length_c   1.000
_cell.angle_alpha   90.00
_cell.angle_beta   90.00
_cell.angle_gamma   90.00
#
_symmetry.space_group_name_H-M   'P 1'
#
loop_
_entity.id
_entity.type
_entity.pdbx_description
1 polymer ?
#
loop_
_entity_poly.entity_id
_entity_poly.type
_entity_poly.pdbx_seq_one_letter_code
_entity_poly.pdbx_strand_id
1 'polypeptide(L)'
;MGDDLSMFLAVGTLLHQLLCVDATPAQRTKYTAYVLGTLIPVSVYHVWADEIYVHEIVFAIYVFLISRRTRALIKARVKSEESRKKLGKMATFGISSGLFGYFLWNIDFHLCIYVTMFKRYIGLPWGFLFELHGWWHIFTGIGAYVGMALVEYLVTMEEGKTGRIEEGFVWPVKAVLRDLDGPEGNGRKKEL
;
A
#
# COMPACT_ATOMS: atom_id res chain seq x y z
N MET A 1 12.17 -14.76 3.96
CA MET A 1 13.13 -13.87 4.65
C MET A 1 13.38 -12.59 3.86
N GLY A 2 14.03 -12.64 2.68
CA GLY A 2 14.34 -11.41 1.93
C GLY A 2 13.09 -10.66 1.46
N ASP A 3 12.08 -11.42 1.04
CA ASP A 3 10.72 -10.97 0.75
C ASP A 3 10.06 -10.31 1.97
N ASP A 4 9.98 -11.01 3.10
CA ASP A 4 9.36 -10.53 4.34
C ASP A 4 9.99 -9.20 4.79
N LEU A 5 11.32 -9.16 4.88
CA LEU A 5 12.06 -7.97 5.31
C LEU A 5 11.85 -6.78 4.36
N SER A 6 11.81 -7.02 3.05
CA SER A 6 11.58 -5.96 2.07
C SER A 6 10.18 -5.35 2.21
N MET A 7 9.16 -6.18 2.45
CA MET A 7 7.79 -5.73 2.69
C MET A 7 7.69 -4.94 3.99
N PHE A 8 8.36 -5.40 5.04
CA PHE A 8 8.36 -4.73 6.34
C PHE A 8 9.07 -3.37 6.31
N LEU A 9 10.17 -3.28 5.56
CA LEU A 9 10.81 -2.01 5.26
C LEU A 9 9.86 -1.07 4.51
N ALA A 10 9.17 -1.57 3.49
CA ALA A 10 8.24 -0.77 2.69
C ALA A 10 7.12 -0.17 3.55
N VAL A 11 6.43 -0.97 4.37
CA VAL A 11 5.38 -0.45 5.25
C VAL A 11 5.92 0.51 6.31
N GLY A 12 7.14 0.28 6.81
CA GLY A 12 7.77 1.19 7.75
C GLY A 12 8.08 2.55 7.16
N THR A 13 8.62 2.60 5.94
CA THR A 13 8.85 3.87 5.24
C THR A 13 7.56 4.62 4.93
N LEU A 14 6.50 3.92 4.51
CA LEU A 14 5.19 4.54 4.25
C LEU A 14 4.55 5.10 5.52
N LEU A 15 4.57 4.35 6.63
CA LEU A 15 4.05 4.83 7.90
C LEU A 15 4.85 6.07 8.37
N HIS A 16 6.17 6.02 8.25
CA HIS A 16 7.04 7.14 8.61
C HIS A 16 6.70 8.40 7.80
N GLN A 17 6.58 8.28 6.48
CA GLN A 17 6.20 9.40 5.60
C GLN A 17 4.86 10.01 6.03
N LEU A 18 3.82 9.18 6.22
CA LEU A 18 2.49 9.61 6.64
C LEU A 18 2.44 10.28 8.02
N LEU A 19 3.28 9.84 8.96
CA LEU A 19 3.38 10.43 10.28
C LEU A 19 4.15 11.75 10.25
N CYS A 20 5.11 11.90 9.35
CA CYS A 20 5.91 13.12 9.19
C CYS A 20 5.16 14.24 8.47
N VAL A 21 4.04 13.94 7.79
CA VAL A 21 3.13 14.93 7.23
C VAL A 21 2.63 15.86 8.34
N ASP A 22 2.95 17.15 8.21
CA ASP A 22 2.65 18.23 9.15
C ASP A 22 3.27 18.10 10.56
N ALA A 23 4.23 17.18 10.75
CA ALA A 23 4.89 16.99 12.04
C ALA A 23 6.00 18.02 12.29
N THR A 24 6.09 18.50 13.54
CA THR A 24 7.19 19.34 14.01
C THR A 24 8.52 18.57 14.03
N PRO A 25 9.69 19.24 14.03
CA PRO A 25 10.99 18.56 14.07
C PRO A 25 11.13 17.56 15.24
N ALA A 26 10.64 17.92 16.43
CA ALA A 26 10.66 17.03 17.59
C ALA A 26 9.77 15.79 17.40
N GLN A 27 8.59 15.95 16.81
CA GLN A 27 7.69 14.83 16.51
C GLN A 27 8.29 13.91 15.45
N ARG A 28 8.93 14.45 14.42
CA ARG A 28 9.60 13.65 13.38
C ARG A 28 10.67 12.74 13.98
N THR A 29 11.55 13.28 14.83
CA THR A 29 12.56 12.47 15.52
C THR A 29 11.92 11.36 16.35
N LYS A 30 10.83 11.67 17.07
CA LYS A 30 10.08 10.68 17.86
C LYS A 30 9.48 9.57 16.99
N TYR A 31 8.85 9.93 15.87
CA TYR A 31 8.28 8.94 14.94
C TYR A 31 9.36 8.09 14.28
N THR A 32 10.48 8.68 13.85
CA THR A 32 11.64 7.94 13.34
C THR A 32 12.14 6.93 14.37
N ALA A 33 12.30 7.36 15.63
CA ALA A 33 12.75 6.48 16.70
C ALA A 33 11.78 5.31 16.94
N TYR A 34 10.47 5.55 16.91
CA TYR A 34 9.48 4.47 17.05
C TYR A 34 9.45 3.51 15.87
N VAL A 35 9.51 4.02 14.65
CA VAL A 35 9.52 3.18 13.44
C VAL A 35 10.78 2.33 13.42
N LEU A 36 11.98 2.93 13.56
CA LEU A 36 13.23 2.17 13.57
C LEU A 36 13.34 1.24 14.77
N GLY A 37 12.87 1.69 15.95
CA GLY A 37 12.88 0.92 17.19
C GLY A 37 11.95 -0.30 17.18
N THR A 38 11.05 -0.40 16.21
CA THR A 38 10.24 -1.63 16.00
C THR A 38 10.71 -2.39 14.77
N LEU A 39 11.04 -1.70 13.68
CA LEU A 39 11.49 -2.31 12.42
C LEU A 39 12.76 -3.12 12.59
N ILE A 40 13.79 -2.57 13.24
CA ILE A 40 15.09 -3.23 13.40
C ILE A 40 14.97 -4.45 14.32
N PRO A 41 14.43 -4.35 15.55
CA PRO A 41 14.41 -5.51 16.45
C PRO A 41 13.52 -6.64 15.94
N VAL A 42 12.35 -6.33 15.34
CA VAL A 42 11.46 -7.36 14.79
C VAL A 42 12.12 -8.04 13.59
N SER A 43 12.84 -7.30 12.73
CA SER A 43 13.60 -7.88 11.62
C SER A 43 14.71 -8.80 12.11
N VAL A 44 15.48 -8.38 13.12
CA VAL A 44 16.55 -9.19 13.72
C VAL A 44 15.98 -10.44 14.37
N TYR A 45 14.89 -10.31 15.13
CA TYR A 45 14.22 -11.44 15.76
C TYR A 45 13.71 -12.45 14.73
N HIS A 46 13.03 -11.97 13.68
CA HIS A 46 12.53 -12.82 12.59
C HIS A 46 13.64 -13.66 11.97
N VAL A 47 14.77 -13.03 11.61
CA VAL A 47 15.93 -13.71 11.02
C VAL A 47 16.60 -14.68 12.00
N TRP A 48 16.74 -14.27 13.26
CA TRP A 48 17.43 -15.07 14.27
C TRP A 48 16.63 -16.28 14.75
N ALA A 49 15.32 -16.10 14.95
CA ALA A 49 14.43 -17.13 15.46
C ALA A 49 13.85 -18.03 14.36
N ASP A 50 14.01 -17.66 13.08
CA ASP A 50 13.42 -18.34 11.92
C ASP A 50 11.89 -18.51 12.06
N GLU A 51 11.24 -17.45 12.55
CA GLU A 51 9.85 -17.43 13.04
C GLU A 51 9.12 -16.20 12.45
N ILE A 52 7.92 -16.39 11.90
CA ILE A 52 7.18 -15.37 11.12
C ILE A 52 6.04 -14.65 11.88
N TYR A 53 5.48 -15.22 12.95
CA TYR A 53 4.30 -14.70 13.65
C TYR A 53 4.52 -13.29 14.20
N VAL A 54 5.67 -13.00 14.83
CA VAL A 54 5.94 -11.65 15.36
C VAL A 54 6.02 -10.63 14.22
N HIS A 55 6.66 -11.00 13.12
CA HIS A 55 6.72 -10.16 11.93
C HIS A 55 5.33 -9.85 11.39
N GLU A 56 4.50 -10.88 11.24
CA GLU A 56 3.16 -10.79 10.67
C GLU A 56 2.22 -9.90 11.49
N ILE A 57 2.24 -10.05 12.82
CA ILE A 57 1.43 -9.24 13.74
C ILE A 57 1.83 -7.76 13.63
N VAL A 58 3.13 -7.47 13.67
CA VAL A 58 3.61 -6.07 13.61
C VAL A 58 3.38 -5.48 12.23
N PHE A 59 3.57 -6.26 11.16
CA PHE A 59 3.25 -5.87 9.79
C PHE A 59 1.76 -5.51 9.65
N ALA A 60 0.84 -6.32 10.17
CA ALA A 60 -0.59 -6.05 10.14
C ALA A 60 -0.95 -4.76 10.90
N ILE A 61 -0.32 -4.51 12.05
CA ILE A 61 -0.48 -3.26 12.81
C ILE A 61 -0.03 -2.06 11.95
N TYR A 62 1.11 -2.15 11.28
CA TYR A 62 1.61 -1.09 10.40
C TYR A 62 0.65 -0.79 9.26
N VAL A 63 0.19 -1.82 8.55
CA VAL A 63 -0.80 -1.67 7.46
C VAL A 63 -2.09 -1.02 7.96
N PHE A 64 -2.57 -1.39 9.15
CA PHE A 64 -3.74 -0.78 9.77
C PHE A 64 -3.52 0.71 10.08
N LEU A 65 -2.38 1.07 10.68
CA LEU A 65 -2.05 2.46 11.00
C LEU A 65 -1.93 3.33 9.74
N ILE A 66 -1.26 2.81 8.70
CA ILE A 66 -1.15 3.45 7.37
C ILE A 66 -2.54 3.68 6.80
N SER A 67 -3.39 2.65 6.79
CA SER A 67 -4.75 2.73 6.25
C SER A 67 -5.59 3.79 6.96
N ARG A 68 -5.53 3.81 8.30
CA ARG A 68 -6.27 4.78 9.12
C ARG A 68 -5.77 6.20 8.89
N ARG A 69 -4.45 6.42 8.88
CA ARG A 69 -3.84 7.74 8.67
C ARG A 69 -4.09 8.26 7.25
N THR A 70 -3.98 7.41 6.25
CA THR A 70 -4.30 7.72 4.84
C THR A 70 -5.74 8.20 4.70
N ARG A 71 -6.72 7.45 5.26
CA ARG A 71 -8.13 7.85 5.22
C ARG A 71 -8.39 9.16 5.97
N ALA A 72 -7.70 9.40 7.08
CA ALA A 72 -7.80 10.66 7.82
C ALA A 72 -7.27 11.84 6.99
N LEU A 73 -6.13 11.68 6.31
CA LEU A 73 -5.56 12.71 5.44
C LEU A 73 -6.42 12.96 4.20
N ILE A 74 -6.97 11.91 3.57
CA ILE A 74 -7.95 12.06 2.48
C ILE A 74 -9.13 12.92 2.93
N LYS A 75 -9.67 12.67 4.14
CA LYS A 75 -10.79 13.47 4.67
C LYS A 75 -10.40 14.92 4.98
N ALA A 76 -9.17 15.16 5.42
CA ALA A 76 -8.70 16.47 5.82
C ALA A 76 -8.28 17.35 4.63
N ARG A 77 -7.59 16.79 3.63
CA ARG A 77 -6.96 17.53 2.53
C ARG A 77 -7.82 17.61 1.27
N VAL A 78 -8.73 16.66 1.05
CA VAL A 78 -9.54 16.60 -0.18
C VAL A 78 -10.90 17.25 0.05
N LYS A 79 -11.09 18.44 -0.53
CA LYS A 79 -12.32 19.25 -0.36
C LYS A 79 -13.49 18.72 -1.20
N SER A 80 -13.24 18.27 -2.42
CA SER A 80 -14.28 17.69 -3.28
C SER A 80 -14.76 16.34 -2.74
N GLU A 81 -16.08 16.22 -2.55
CA GLU A 81 -16.68 14.97 -2.09
C GLU A 81 -16.51 13.85 -3.13
N GLU A 82 -16.53 14.18 -4.41
CA GLU A 82 -16.32 13.22 -5.49
C GLU A 82 -14.89 12.66 -5.46
N SER A 83 -13.88 13.54 -5.39
CA SER A 83 -12.47 13.15 -5.31
C SER A 83 -12.19 12.31 -4.07
N ARG A 84 -12.80 12.67 -2.94
CA ARG A 84 -12.71 11.92 -1.69
C ARG A 84 -13.29 10.51 -1.83
N LYS A 85 -14.44 10.35 -2.49
CA LYS A 85 -15.05 9.02 -2.75
C LYS A 85 -14.18 8.19 -3.69
N LYS A 86 -13.63 8.79 -4.75
CA LYS A 86 -12.72 8.12 -5.71
C LYS A 86 -11.46 7.60 -5.00
N LEU A 87 -10.75 8.45 -4.26
CA LEU A 87 -9.56 8.07 -3.49
C LEU A 87 -9.88 7.06 -2.38
N GLY A 88 -11.03 7.18 -1.72
CA GLY A 88 -11.50 6.22 -0.73
C GLY A 88 -11.77 4.83 -1.30
N LYS A 89 -12.38 4.76 -2.50
CA LYS A 89 -12.56 3.50 -3.25
C LYS A 89 -11.22 2.89 -3.65
N MET A 90 -10.29 3.71 -4.14
CA MET A 90 -8.93 3.27 -4.48
C MET A 90 -8.20 2.70 -3.26
N ALA A 91 -8.28 3.36 -2.10
CA ALA A 91 -7.72 2.86 -0.86
C ALA A 91 -8.34 1.52 -0.43
N THR A 92 -9.66 1.39 -0.54
CA THR A 92 -10.34 0.11 -0.26
C THR A 92 -9.93 -0.97 -1.25
N PHE A 93 -9.80 -0.67 -2.53
CA PHE A 93 -9.31 -1.62 -3.54
C PHE A 93 -7.91 -2.14 -3.22
N GLY A 94 -6.97 -1.25 -2.88
CA GLY A 94 -5.61 -1.65 -2.49
C GLY A 94 -5.59 -2.57 -1.26
N ILE A 95 -6.38 -2.25 -0.23
CA ILE A 95 -6.50 -3.08 0.98
C ILE A 95 -7.15 -4.43 0.65
N SER A 96 -8.24 -4.45 -0.11
CA SER A 96 -8.92 -5.68 -0.51
C SER A 96 -8.01 -6.59 -1.34
N SER A 97 -7.22 -6.01 -2.25
CA SER A 97 -6.20 -6.74 -3.01
C SER A 97 -5.16 -7.35 -2.08
N GLY A 98 -4.58 -6.56 -1.17
CA GLY A 98 -3.60 -7.07 -0.21
C GLY A 98 -4.14 -8.19 0.69
N LEU A 99 -5.37 -8.05 1.19
CA LEU A 99 -6.04 -9.08 2.00
C LEU A 99 -6.31 -10.35 1.20
N PHE A 100 -6.71 -10.22 -0.06
CA PHE A 100 -6.92 -11.37 -0.93
C PHE A 100 -5.59 -12.09 -1.21
N GLY A 101 -4.52 -11.34 -1.48
CA GLY A 101 -3.18 -11.92 -1.56
C GLY A 101 -2.83 -12.69 -0.30
N TYR A 102 -2.93 -12.06 0.87
CA TYR A 102 -2.61 -12.68 2.17
C TYR A 102 -3.46 -13.94 2.46
N PHE A 103 -4.71 -13.97 2.02
CA PHE A 103 -5.56 -15.17 2.07
C PHE A 103 -4.97 -16.30 1.21
N LEU A 104 -4.53 -16.01 -0.03
CA LEU A 104 -3.88 -17.00 -0.89
C LEU A 104 -2.57 -17.52 -0.29
N TRP A 105 -1.79 -16.64 0.33
CA TRP A 105 -0.56 -17.02 1.04
C TRP A 105 -0.84 -17.95 2.22
N ASN A 106 -1.88 -17.71 3.01
CA ASN A 106 -2.26 -18.61 4.11
C ASN A 106 -2.62 -20.02 3.60
N ILE A 107 -3.34 -20.11 2.47
CA ILE A 107 -3.64 -21.39 1.84
C ILE A 107 -2.34 -22.09 1.41
N ASP A 108 -1.44 -21.37 0.75
CA ASP A 108 -0.18 -21.93 0.26
C ASP A 108 0.72 -22.39 1.41
N PHE A 109 0.81 -21.59 2.49
CA PHE A 109 1.60 -21.88 3.68
C PHE A 109 1.11 -23.12 4.44
N HIS A 110 -0.21 -23.23 4.68
CA HIS A 110 -0.77 -24.34 5.45
C HIS A 110 -1.04 -25.61 4.63
N LEU A 111 -1.33 -25.47 3.33
CA LEU A 111 -1.67 -26.58 2.43
C LEU A 111 -0.59 -26.86 1.37
N CYS A 112 0.65 -26.46 1.63
CA CYS A 112 1.79 -26.57 0.71
C CYS A 112 1.92 -27.95 0.04
N ILE A 113 1.76 -29.03 0.82
CA ILE A 113 1.85 -30.41 0.32
C ILE A 113 0.75 -30.69 -0.73
N TYR A 114 -0.50 -30.30 -0.45
CA TYR A 114 -1.64 -30.51 -1.35
C TYR A 114 -1.53 -29.65 -2.60
N VAL A 115 -1.18 -28.37 -2.45
CA VAL A 115 -1.00 -27.44 -3.56
C VAL A 115 0.14 -27.93 -4.48
N THR A 116 1.25 -28.39 -3.90
CA THR A 116 2.38 -28.91 -4.68
C THR A 116 2.06 -30.21 -5.41
N MET A 117 1.35 -31.14 -4.77
CA MET A 117 0.89 -32.36 -5.43
C MET A 117 -0.07 -32.05 -6.58
N PHE A 118 -1.00 -31.12 -6.38
CA PHE A 118 -1.93 -30.68 -7.41
C PHE A 118 -1.22 -30.03 -8.61
N LYS A 119 -0.26 -29.14 -8.37
CA LYS A 119 0.58 -28.54 -9.42
C LYS A 119 1.34 -29.60 -10.24
N ARG A 120 1.91 -30.61 -9.57
CA ARG A 120 2.62 -31.71 -10.22
C ARG A 120 1.70 -32.62 -11.02
N TYR A 121 0.48 -32.85 -10.52
CA TYR A 121 -0.53 -33.66 -11.20
C TYR A 121 -1.02 -33.01 -12.49
N ILE A 122 -1.28 -31.69 -12.46
CA ILE A 122 -1.79 -30.95 -13.61
C ILE A 122 -0.71 -30.67 -14.67
N GLY A 123 0.54 -30.47 -14.25
CA GLY A 123 1.64 -30.16 -15.18
C GLY A 123 1.54 -28.79 -15.85
N LEU A 124 2.47 -28.47 -16.74
CA LEU A 124 2.51 -27.19 -17.44
C LEU A 124 1.54 -27.16 -18.65
N PRO A 125 0.94 -26.01 -19.00
CA PRO A 125 1.13 -24.68 -18.39
C PRO A 125 0.24 -24.40 -17.18
N TRP A 126 -0.78 -25.22 -16.95
CA TRP A 126 -1.83 -24.97 -15.94
C TRP A 126 -1.30 -24.97 -14.51
N GLY A 127 -0.22 -25.69 -14.21
CA GLY A 127 0.45 -25.66 -12.91
C GLY A 127 0.95 -24.27 -12.49
N PHE A 128 1.23 -23.38 -13.44
CA PHE A 128 1.58 -21.98 -13.16
C PHE A 128 0.37 -21.18 -12.67
N LEU A 129 -0.81 -21.42 -13.25
CA LEU A 129 -2.04 -20.73 -12.83
C LEU A 129 -2.49 -21.13 -11.42
N PHE A 130 -2.13 -22.32 -10.96
CA PHE A 130 -2.42 -22.79 -9.61
C PHE A 130 -1.29 -22.49 -8.62
N GLU A 131 -0.31 -21.67 -8.99
CA GLU A 131 0.72 -21.18 -8.08
C GLU A 131 0.19 -20.04 -7.20
N LEU A 132 -0.45 -20.43 -6.10
CA LEU A 132 -1.05 -19.48 -5.14
C LEU A 132 -0.03 -18.48 -4.59
N HIS A 133 1.21 -18.91 -4.36
CA HIS A 133 2.32 -18.05 -3.97
C HIS A 133 2.59 -16.92 -4.99
N GLY A 134 2.56 -17.23 -6.29
CA GLY A 134 2.72 -16.23 -7.35
C GLY A 134 1.57 -15.21 -7.36
N TRP A 135 0.33 -15.67 -7.16
CA TRP A 135 -0.82 -14.78 -7.04
C TRP A 135 -0.75 -13.89 -5.80
N TRP A 136 -0.27 -14.41 -4.67
CA TRP A 136 -0.02 -13.59 -3.48
C TRP A 136 0.86 -12.39 -3.82
N HIS A 137 2.01 -12.59 -4.47
CA HIS A 137 2.91 -11.51 -4.89
C HIS A 137 2.23 -10.48 -5.79
N ILE A 138 1.40 -10.93 -6.74
CA ILE A 138 0.67 -10.03 -7.65
C ILE A 138 -0.31 -9.16 -6.85
N PHE A 139 -1.13 -9.75 -6.00
CA PHE A 139 -2.18 -9.04 -5.26
C PHE A 139 -1.62 -8.13 -4.16
N THR A 140 -0.59 -8.56 -3.44
CA THR A 140 0.10 -7.72 -2.45
C THR A 140 0.92 -6.63 -3.13
N GLY A 141 1.54 -6.91 -4.28
CA GLY A 141 2.22 -5.91 -5.11
C GLY A 141 1.28 -4.81 -5.60
N ILE A 142 0.09 -5.17 -6.08
CA ILE A 142 -0.96 -4.19 -6.44
C ILE A 142 -1.37 -3.38 -5.21
N GLY A 143 -1.62 -4.04 -4.08
CA GLY A 143 -1.99 -3.36 -2.84
C GLY A 143 -0.94 -2.36 -2.36
N ALA A 144 0.34 -2.77 -2.38
CA ALA A 144 1.48 -1.95 -2.02
C ALA A 144 1.65 -0.77 -2.98
N TYR A 145 1.57 -0.99 -4.29
CA TYR A 145 1.62 0.05 -5.31
C TYR A 145 0.53 1.11 -5.10
N VAL A 146 -0.72 0.68 -4.93
CA VAL A 146 -1.84 1.58 -4.67
C VAL A 146 -1.63 2.36 -3.37
N GLY A 147 -1.11 1.70 -2.33
CA GLY A 147 -0.76 2.33 -1.06
C GLY A 147 0.31 3.42 -1.21
N MET A 148 1.44 3.09 -1.85
CA MET A 148 2.53 4.05 -2.09
C MET A 148 2.05 5.26 -2.88
N ALA A 149 1.29 5.03 -3.95
CA ALA A 149 0.79 6.12 -4.78
C ALA A 149 -0.20 7.03 -4.04
N LEU A 150 -1.06 6.47 -3.20
CA LEU A 150 -1.95 7.25 -2.34
C LEU A 150 -1.18 8.10 -1.32
N VAL A 151 -0.15 7.52 -0.70
CA VAL A 151 0.70 8.23 0.27
C VAL A 151 1.46 9.35 -0.43
N GLU A 152 2.10 9.06 -1.56
CA GLU A 152 2.84 10.03 -2.36
C GLU A 152 1.94 11.19 -2.79
N TYR A 153 0.76 10.90 -3.34
CA TYR A 153 -0.24 11.91 -3.68
C TYR A 153 -0.59 12.78 -2.47
N LEU A 154 -0.97 12.20 -1.34
CA LEU A 154 -1.37 12.97 -0.15
C LEU A 154 -0.25 13.82 0.47
N VAL A 155 1.00 13.36 0.38
CA VAL A 155 2.18 14.05 0.92
C VAL A 155 2.60 15.19 0.00
N THR A 156 2.52 15.01 -1.32
CA THR A 156 3.01 15.96 -2.33
C THR A 156 1.94 16.94 -2.83
N MET A 157 0.66 16.67 -2.56
CA MET A 157 -0.43 17.61 -2.84
C MET A 157 -0.20 18.95 -2.11
N GLU A 158 0.15 19.99 -2.86
CA GLU A 158 0.10 21.39 -2.41
C GLU A 158 -1.33 21.93 -2.58
N GLU A 159 -1.83 22.66 -1.57
CA GLU A 159 -3.12 23.35 -1.69
C GLU A 159 -3.13 24.28 -2.90
N GLY A 160 -3.88 23.92 -3.95
CA GLY A 160 -4.09 24.75 -5.14
C GLY A 160 -3.26 24.39 -6.38
N LYS A 161 -2.45 23.32 -6.38
CA LYS A 161 -1.74 22.83 -7.58
C LYS A 161 -1.83 21.30 -7.71
N THR A 162 -2.90 20.79 -8.32
CA THR A 162 -3.03 19.34 -8.58
C THR A 162 -2.25 18.86 -9.81
N GLY A 163 -1.91 19.76 -10.75
CA GLY A 163 -1.46 19.39 -12.10
C GLY A 163 0.00 18.94 -12.31
N ARG A 164 0.69 18.35 -11.32
CA ARG A 164 2.11 17.91 -11.51
C ARG A 164 2.42 16.45 -11.21
N ILE A 165 1.49 15.68 -10.64
CA ILE A 165 1.80 14.34 -10.12
C ILE A 165 1.34 13.22 -11.08
N GLU A 166 0.66 13.54 -12.19
CA GLU A 166 0.05 12.52 -13.07
C GLU A 166 1.05 11.73 -13.93
N GLU A 167 2.23 12.28 -14.22
CA GLU A 167 3.12 11.73 -15.27
C GLU A 167 3.81 10.41 -14.90
N GLY A 168 3.86 10.06 -13.61
CA GLY A 168 4.60 8.88 -13.11
C GLY A 168 3.76 7.63 -12.80
N PHE A 169 2.44 7.74 -12.64
CA PHE A 169 1.61 6.63 -12.18
C PHE A 169 1.09 5.74 -13.33
N VAL A 170 0.91 4.46 -13.05
CA VAL A 170 0.36 3.41 -13.92
C VAL A 170 -1.03 3.01 -13.41
N TRP A 171 -1.77 2.21 -14.17
CA TRP A 171 -3.08 1.68 -13.76
C TRP A 171 -2.97 0.89 -12.42
N PRO A 172 -3.95 0.98 -11.49
CA PRO A 172 -5.22 1.70 -11.57
C PRO A 172 -5.15 3.17 -11.15
N VAL A 173 -4.04 3.60 -10.54
CA VAL A 173 -3.88 4.93 -9.95
C VAL A 173 -3.99 6.02 -11.01
N LYS A 174 -3.31 5.85 -12.15
CA LYS A 174 -3.37 6.81 -13.27
C LYS A 174 -4.79 7.10 -13.73
N ALA A 175 -5.63 6.07 -13.81
CA ALA A 175 -7.01 6.21 -14.26
C ALA A 175 -7.82 7.04 -13.26
N VAL A 176 -7.63 6.79 -11.96
CA VAL A 176 -8.33 7.54 -10.91
C VAL A 176 -7.86 8.99 -10.88
N LEU A 177 -6.55 9.25 -10.94
CA LEU A 177 -5.99 10.61 -10.89
C LEU A 177 -6.39 11.45 -12.11
N ARG A 178 -6.34 10.89 -13.33
CA ARG A 178 -6.81 11.56 -14.55
C ARG A 178 -8.28 11.99 -14.48
N ASP A 179 -9.11 11.16 -13.84
CA ASP A 179 -10.52 11.45 -13.60
C ASP A 179 -10.74 12.48 -12.47
N LEU A 180 -9.71 12.86 -11.71
CA LEU A 180 -9.75 13.96 -10.74
C LEU A 180 -9.39 15.31 -11.39
N ASP A 181 -8.53 15.32 -12.41
CA ASP A 181 -8.01 16.55 -13.02
C ASP A 181 -8.75 17.00 -14.31
N GLY A 182 -9.74 16.24 -14.81
CA GLY A 182 -10.58 16.66 -15.95
C GLY A 182 -11.95 17.26 -15.58
N PRO A 183 -12.57 18.12 -16.41
CA PRO A 183 -12.17 19.45 -16.84
C PRO A 183 -12.86 20.55 -15.99
N GLU A 184 -12.33 20.91 -14.81
CA GLU A 184 -12.77 22.13 -14.08
C GLU A 184 -11.99 23.39 -14.51
N GLY A 185 -11.69 23.51 -15.81
CA GLY A 185 -10.83 24.56 -16.37
C GLY A 185 -11.49 25.55 -17.34
N ASN A 186 -12.77 25.38 -17.71
CA ASN A 186 -13.41 26.25 -18.72
C ASN A 186 -14.57 27.10 -18.16
N GLY A 187 -14.29 27.81 -17.07
CA GLY A 187 -15.21 28.77 -16.45
C GLY A 187 -14.75 30.23 -16.53
N ARG A 188 -13.71 30.55 -17.33
CA ARG A 188 -13.28 31.94 -17.53
C ARG A 188 -14.22 32.59 -18.54
N LYS A 189 -15.30 33.20 -18.04
CA LYS A 189 -16.12 34.18 -18.76
C LYS A 189 -15.19 35.10 -19.56
N LYS A 190 -15.34 35.12 -20.88
CA LYS A 190 -14.86 36.20 -21.71
C LYS A 190 -15.68 37.44 -21.32
N GLU A 191 -15.05 38.38 -20.64
CA GLU A 191 -15.49 39.77 -20.65
C GLU A 191 -15.24 40.32 -22.05
N LEU A 192 -16.31 40.67 -22.77
CA LEU A 192 -16.41 41.79 -23.71
C LEU A 192 -17.87 42.27 -23.69
#